data_AF-A0A2P4XLS4-F1
#
_entry.id   AF-A0A2P4XLS4-F1
#
_cell.length_a   1.000
_cell.length_b   1.000
_cell.length_c   1.000
_cell.angle_alpha   90.00
_cell.angle_beta   90.00
_cell.angle_gamma   90.00
#
_symmetry.space_group_name_H-M   'P 1'
#
loop_
_entity.id
_entity.type
_entity.pdbx_description
1 polymer ?
#
loop_
_entity_poly.entity_id
_entity_poly.type
_entity_poly.pdbx_seq_one_letter_code
_entity_poly.pdbx_strand_id
1 'polypeptide(L)'
;MVKEMPLDIGLRVDVLDDEGIWNTGVIVDVGKEGNEDKVEVKYDGWGDEYNQWIAVATQRLAPLHTYTIVKKCWAKLTKWPWWPAFVVLRSPTTALAAQGLEEETKLYVEFYDSFNEDKRSRCWMQKKNVASFRDSFEERASKNIGKNFPQFVEGTQRAKAGTSPLLFSGPGTLPIEYSSKMAEPLEEKKKECTTEQWFHLYRYFRNRYQDLYG
;
A
#
# COMPACT_ATOMS: atom_id res chain seq x y z
N MET A 1 27.02 14.82 5.48
CA MET A 1 26.33 13.53 5.31
C MET A 1 25.28 13.70 4.22
N VAL A 2 25.26 12.80 3.23
CA VAL A 2 24.13 12.70 2.30
C VAL A 2 22.96 12.15 3.10
N LYS A 3 21.80 12.83 3.08
CA LYS A 3 20.60 12.34 3.76
C LYS A 3 20.08 11.11 3.00
N GLU A 4 19.77 10.03 3.70
CA GLU A 4 19.26 8.79 3.07
C GLU A 4 17.78 8.87 2.67
N MET A 5 17.02 9.80 3.27
CA MET A 5 15.64 10.08 2.89
C MET A 5 15.26 11.54 3.15
N PRO A 6 14.27 12.09 2.43
CA PRO A 6 13.67 13.38 2.77
C PRO A 6 12.89 13.29 4.09
N LEU A 7 12.94 14.36 4.88
CA LEU A 7 12.21 14.49 6.16
C LEU A 7 11.09 15.50 5.97
N ASP A 8 10.18 15.18 5.06
CA ASP A 8 9.12 16.08 4.62
C ASP A 8 7.78 15.57 5.18
N ILE A 9 7.04 16.42 5.90
CA ILE A 9 5.67 16.12 6.33
C ILE A 9 4.78 15.93 5.09
N GLY A 10 3.93 14.92 5.11
CA GLY A 10 3.09 14.50 3.97
C GLY A 10 3.80 13.55 3.00
N LEU A 11 5.07 13.20 3.23
CA LEU A 11 5.74 12.16 2.47
C LEU A 11 5.10 10.79 2.76
N ARG A 12 4.66 10.10 1.72
CA ARG A 12 4.14 8.74 1.83
C ARG A 12 5.27 7.72 1.70
N VAL A 13 5.22 6.68 2.54
CA VAL A 13 6.30 5.70 2.72
C VAL A 13 5.72 4.29 2.90
N ASP A 14 6.54 3.29 2.60
CA ASP A 14 6.38 1.97 3.21
C ASP A 14 7.03 2.02 4.59
N VAL A 15 6.34 1.48 5.59
CA VAL A 15 6.76 1.46 6.99
C VAL A 15 6.65 0.04 7.55
N LEU A 16 7.74 -0.45 8.11
CA LEU A 16 7.79 -1.75 8.79
C LEU A 16 7.28 -1.56 10.21
N ASP A 17 6.22 -2.23 10.62
CA ASP A 17 5.70 -2.19 12.00
C ASP A 17 6.52 -3.09 12.96
N ASP A 18 6.17 -3.06 14.25
CA ASP A 18 6.86 -3.86 15.28
C ASP A 18 6.55 -5.37 15.20
N GLU A 19 5.52 -5.75 14.45
CA GLU A 19 5.19 -7.16 14.16
C GLU A 19 6.00 -7.70 12.96
N GLY A 20 6.72 -6.82 12.26
CA GLY A 20 7.53 -7.18 11.10
C GLY A 20 6.76 -7.22 9.79
N ILE A 21 5.65 -6.48 9.68
CA ILE A 21 4.84 -6.33 8.46
C ILE A 21 5.09 -4.95 7.85
N TRP A 22 5.39 -4.91 6.56
CA TRP A 22 5.42 -3.67 5.79
C TRP A 22 4.00 -3.20 5.47
N ASN A 23 3.68 -1.99 5.92
CA ASN A 23 2.44 -1.27 5.71
C ASN A 23 2.72 0.03 4.93
N THR A 24 1.69 0.71 4.46
CA THR A 24 1.81 2.06 3.91
C THR A 24 1.46 3.10 4.97
N GLY A 25 2.05 4.28 4.85
CA GLY A 25 1.75 5.38 5.76
C GLY A 25 2.24 6.72 5.24
N VAL A 26 2.04 7.75 6.07
CA VAL A 26 2.44 9.13 5.78
C VAL A 26 3.16 9.73 6.98
N ILE A 27 4.24 10.45 6.72
CA ILE A 27 4.94 11.24 7.75
C ILE A 27 4.03 12.40 8.17
N VAL A 28 3.70 12.46 9.45
CA VAL A 28 2.86 13.51 10.04
C VAL A 28 3.65 14.51 10.89
N ASP A 29 4.82 14.10 11.40
CA ASP A 29 5.72 14.98 12.15
C ASP A 29 7.20 14.56 11.96
N VAL A 30 8.10 15.49 12.25
CA VAL A 30 9.55 15.31 12.15
C VAL A 30 10.22 15.85 13.41
N GLY A 31 11.05 15.03 14.03
CA GLY A 31 11.70 15.35 15.29
C GLY A 31 13.13 14.82 15.36
N LYS A 32 13.73 15.01 16.53
CA LYS A 32 15.03 14.45 16.88
C LYS A 32 15.00 13.91 18.30
N GLU A 33 15.66 12.78 18.51
CA GLU A 33 15.98 12.28 19.86
C GLU A 33 17.51 12.17 19.96
N GLY A 34 18.11 13.02 20.80
CA GLY A 34 19.56 13.17 20.82
C GLY A 34 20.12 13.61 19.46
N ASN A 35 20.97 12.77 18.86
CA ASN A 35 21.57 13.00 17.54
C ASN A 35 20.85 12.25 16.40
N GLU A 36 19.74 11.58 16.68
CA GLU A 36 19.02 10.77 15.69
C GLU A 36 17.81 11.52 15.14
N ASP A 37 17.70 11.56 13.81
CA ASP A 37 16.50 12.05 13.13
C ASP A 37 15.36 11.01 13.29
N LYS A 38 14.19 11.48 13.71
CA LYS A 38 12.97 10.67 13.83
C LYS A 38 11.82 11.30 13.05
N VAL A 39 10.88 10.45 12.64
CA VAL A 39 9.63 10.87 12.01
C VAL A 39 8.47 10.17 12.69
N GLU A 40 7.35 10.85 12.85
CA GLU A 40 6.10 10.22 13.24
C GLU A 40 5.36 9.79 11.99
N VAL A 41 5.00 8.51 11.91
CA VAL A 41 4.27 7.93 10.79
C VAL A 41 2.85 7.59 11.22
N LYS A 42 1.88 8.09 10.45
CA LYS A 42 0.49 7.64 10.50
C LYS A 42 0.28 6.51 9.50
N TYR A 43 -0.12 5.35 10.00
CA TYR A 43 -0.42 4.17 9.19
C TYR A 43 -1.73 4.35 8.41
N ASP A 44 -1.71 3.96 7.14
CA ASP A 44 -2.87 4.06 6.26
C ASP A 44 -4.01 3.15 6.76
N GLY A 45 -5.15 3.75 7.08
CA GLY A 45 -6.35 3.06 7.54
C GLY A 45 -6.41 2.76 9.03
N TRP A 46 -5.42 3.19 9.81
CA TRP A 46 -5.40 3.03 11.27
C TRP A 46 -5.72 4.37 11.94
N GLY A 47 -6.18 4.32 13.19
CA GLY A 47 -6.41 5.51 14.01
C GLY A 47 -5.09 6.16 14.45
N ASP A 48 -5.16 7.43 14.86
CA ASP A 48 -3.97 8.20 15.26
C ASP A 48 -3.30 7.63 16.52
N GLU A 49 -4.02 6.82 17.31
CA GLU A 49 -3.49 6.09 18.47
C GLU A 49 -2.41 5.04 18.10
N TYR A 50 -2.31 4.69 16.81
CA TYR A 50 -1.29 3.78 16.28
C TYR A 50 -0.13 4.51 15.62
N ASN A 51 -0.12 5.85 15.60
CA ASN A 51 1.01 6.60 15.07
C ASN A 51 2.29 6.22 15.82
N GLN A 52 3.39 6.12 15.08
CA GLN A 52 4.66 5.67 15.64
C GLN A 52 5.81 6.60 15.29
N TRP A 53 6.60 6.96 16.30
CA TRP A 53 7.89 7.59 16.14
C TRP A 53 8.95 6.58 15.71
N ILE A 54 9.52 6.77 14.54
CA ILE A 54 10.50 5.87 13.94
C ILE A 54 11.80 6.63 13.69
N ALA A 55 12.90 6.11 14.22
CA ALA A 55 14.22 6.62 13.90
C ALA A 55 14.60 6.26 12.47
N VAL A 56 15.07 7.23 11.71
CA VAL A 56 15.42 7.06 10.29
C VAL A 56 16.51 6.00 10.10
N ALA A 57 17.39 5.83 11.10
CA ALA A 57 18.48 4.87 11.08
C ALA A 57 18.06 3.41 11.30
N THR A 58 16.83 3.12 11.77
CA THR A 58 16.40 1.74 12.12
C THR A 58 15.96 0.92 10.93
N GLN A 59 16.04 1.45 9.71
CA GLN A 59 15.76 0.72 8.46
C GLN A 59 14.30 0.24 8.35
N ARG A 60 13.38 0.93 9.04
CA ARG A 60 11.94 0.66 9.04
C ARG A 60 11.15 1.54 8.07
N LEU A 61 11.84 2.38 7.28
CA LEU A 61 11.22 3.31 6.33
C LEU A 61 11.81 3.05 4.93
N ALA A 62 10.92 2.88 3.95
CA ALA A 62 11.28 2.68 2.56
C ALA A 62 10.42 3.58 1.65
N PRO A 63 10.87 3.89 0.42
CA PRO A 63 10.03 4.53 -0.58
C PRO A 63 8.72 3.76 -0.74
N LEU A 64 7.59 4.46 -0.83
CA LEU A 64 6.28 3.79 -0.93
C LEU A 64 6.23 2.81 -2.12
N HIS A 65 5.63 1.65 -1.87
CA HIS A 65 5.56 0.47 -2.74
C HIS A 65 6.91 -0.12 -3.13
N THR A 66 7.88 -0.06 -2.22
CA THR A 66 9.11 -0.88 -2.30
C THR A 66 8.80 -2.30 -1.83
N TYR A 67 8.01 -2.44 -0.78
CA TYR A 67 7.59 -3.69 -0.17
C TYR A 67 6.11 -3.96 -0.33
N THR A 68 5.26 -2.93 -0.27
CA THR A 68 3.82 -3.13 -0.45
C THR A 68 3.46 -3.24 -1.92
N ILE A 69 2.53 -4.13 -2.26
CA ILE A 69 2.14 -4.42 -3.65
C ILE A 69 0.76 -3.85 -3.92
N VAL A 70 0.65 -3.00 -4.94
CA VAL A 70 -0.65 -2.46 -5.39
C VAL A 70 -1.21 -3.31 -6.52
N LYS A 71 -2.42 -3.85 -6.32
CA LYS A 71 -3.16 -4.55 -7.36
C LYS A 71 -4.52 -3.90 -7.59
N LYS A 72 -4.94 -3.87 -8.85
CA LYS A 72 -6.30 -3.50 -9.21
C LYS A 72 -7.25 -4.56 -8.69
N CYS A 73 -8.38 -4.13 -8.16
CA CYS A 73 -9.40 -5.02 -7.65
C CYS A 73 -10.80 -4.46 -7.91
N TRP A 74 -11.79 -5.31 -7.68
CA TRP A 74 -13.14 -4.85 -7.40
C TRP A 74 -13.36 -4.89 -5.89
N ALA A 75 -14.03 -3.88 -5.35
CA ALA A 75 -14.40 -3.80 -3.94
C ALA A 75 -15.92 -3.67 -3.78
N LYS A 76 -16.50 -4.35 -2.80
CA LYS A 76 -17.95 -4.38 -2.57
C LYS A 76 -18.33 -3.90 -1.17
N LEU A 77 -19.14 -2.85 -1.10
CA LEU A 77 -19.86 -2.47 0.11
C LEU A 77 -21.28 -3.05 0.08
N THR A 78 -21.87 -3.34 1.23
CA THR A 78 -23.14 -4.10 1.35
C THR A 78 -24.29 -3.57 0.49
N LYS A 79 -24.37 -2.24 0.33
CA LYS A 79 -25.44 -1.56 -0.43
C LYS A 79 -24.97 -0.99 -1.77
N TRP A 80 -23.73 -1.26 -2.15
CA TRP A 80 -23.14 -0.76 -3.38
C TRP A 80 -22.79 -1.93 -4.30
N PRO A 81 -22.89 -1.72 -5.60
CA PRO A 81 -22.32 -2.65 -6.56
C PRO A 81 -20.79 -2.74 -6.40
N TRP A 82 -20.18 -3.71 -7.07
CA TRP A 82 -18.73 -3.78 -7.17
C TRP A 82 -18.18 -2.50 -7.81
N TRP A 83 -17.24 -1.88 -7.12
CA TRP A 83 -16.60 -0.63 -7.54
C TRP A 83 -15.13 -0.89 -7.90
N PRO A 84 -14.59 -0.26 -8.96
CA PRO A 84 -13.17 -0.38 -9.29
C PRO A 84 -12.30 0.24 -8.20
N ALA A 85 -11.28 -0.47 -7.77
CA ALA A 85 -10.47 -0.09 -6.61
C ALA A 85 -9.04 -0.62 -6.74
N PHE A 86 -8.23 -0.27 -5.74
CA PHE A 86 -6.87 -0.76 -5.55
C PHE A 86 -6.75 -1.39 -4.18
N VAL A 87 -6.19 -2.58 -4.14
CA VAL A 87 -5.81 -3.23 -2.89
C VAL A 87 -4.31 -3.08 -2.68
N VAL A 88 -3.94 -2.74 -1.45
CA VAL A 88 -2.53 -2.71 -1.02
C VAL A 88 -2.26 -3.99 -0.24
N LEU A 89 -1.40 -4.83 -0.81
CA LEU A 89 -0.95 -6.07 -0.18
C LEU A 89 0.27 -5.79 0.68
N ARG A 90 0.21 -6.31 1.91
CA ARG A 90 1.26 -6.17 2.92
C ARG A 90 2.25 -7.31 2.86
N SER A 91 3.47 -7.05 3.33
CA SER A 91 4.61 -7.94 3.10
C SER A 91 5.29 -8.29 4.43
N PRO A 92 5.32 -9.56 4.83
CA PRO A 92 5.94 -9.99 6.07
C PRO A 92 7.47 -10.11 5.94
N THR A 93 8.18 -9.85 7.03
CA THR A 93 9.64 -10.05 7.14
C THR A 93 10.02 -11.27 8.00
N THR A 94 9.06 -11.80 8.78
CA THR A 94 9.27 -12.96 9.68
C THR A 94 8.17 -14.00 9.49
N ALA A 95 8.41 -15.23 9.97
CA ALA A 95 7.39 -16.28 9.97
C ALA A 95 6.19 -15.92 10.85
N LEU A 96 6.42 -15.22 11.98
CA LEU A 96 5.34 -14.75 12.85
C LEU A 96 4.49 -13.69 12.15
N ALA A 97 5.12 -12.73 11.47
CA ALA A 97 4.43 -11.73 10.64
C ALA A 97 3.58 -12.39 9.54
N ALA A 98 4.12 -13.42 8.89
CA ALA A 98 3.41 -14.16 7.86
C ALA A 98 2.18 -14.88 8.43
N GLN A 99 2.31 -15.54 9.59
CA GLN A 99 1.20 -16.15 10.30
C GLN A 99 0.12 -15.11 10.66
N GLY A 100 0.52 -13.93 11.16
CA GLY A 100 -0.41 -12.83 11.43
C GLY A 100 -1.22 -12.43 10.19
N LEU A 101 -0.59 -12.39 9.01
CA LEU A 101 -1.28 -12.14 7.75
C LEU A 101 -2.17 -13.32 7.31
N GLU A 102 -1.83 -14.57 7.62
CA GLU A 102 -2.69 -15.74 7.34
C GLU A 102 -3.95 -15.78 8.22
N GLU A 103 -3.94 -15.09 9.36
CA GLU A 103 -5.07 -14.94 10.27
C GLU A 103 -5.88 -13.66 10.01
N GLU A 104 -5.24 -12.60 9.49
CA GLU A 104 -5.92 -11.35 9.12
C GLU A 104 -6.98 -11.59 8.03
N THR A 105 -8.17 -11.04 8.25
CA THR A 105 -9.34 -11.21 7.38
C THR A 105 -9.65 -10.00 6.52
N LYS A 106 -8.96 -8.88 6.75
CA LYS A 106 -9.21 -7.60 6.08
C LYS A 106 -8.02 -7.14 5.24
N LEU A 107 -8.37 -6.54 4.10
CA LEU A 107 -7.45 -5.88 3.18
C LEU A 107 -7.65 -4.37 3.25
N TYR A 108 -6.57 -3.62 3.10
CA TYR A 108 -6.66 -2.17 2.92
C TYR A 108 -6.96 -1.85 1.46
N VAL A 109 -8.04 -1.10 1.24
CA VAL A 109 -8.59 -0.81 -0.09
C VAL A 109 -8.73 0.69 -0.27
N GLU A 110 -8.29 1.17 -1.43
CA GLU A 110 -8.55 2.52 -1.94
C GLU A 110 -9.53 2.43 -3.13
N PHE A 111 -10.68 3.07 -3.01
CA PHE A 111 -11.66 3.14 -4.08
C PHE A 111 -11.22 4.15 -5.14
N TYR A 112 -11.42 3.82 -6.41
CA TYR A 112 -11.27 4.79 -7.49
C TYR A 112 -12.62 5.47 -7.73
N ASP A 113 -13.06 6.28 -6.77
CA ASP A 113 -14.34 6.99 -6.73
C ASP A 113 -14.17 8.51 -6.91
N SER A 114 -12.94 8.96 -7.09
CA SER A 114 -12.55 10.34 -7.38
C SER A 114 -11.26 10.40 -8.20
N PHE A 115 -11.23 11.28 -9.20
CA PHE A 115 -10.00 11.61 -9.94
C PHE A 115 -9.02 12.46 -9.10
N ASN A 116 -9.50 13.07 -8.01
CA ASN A 116 -8.66 13.70 -7.01
C ASN A 116 -8.33 12.65 -5.92
N GLU A 117 -7.04 12.30 -5.80
CA GLU A 117 -6.48 11.36 -4.81
C GLU A 117 -6.92 11.67 -3.38
N ASP A 118 -6.89 12.94 -2.97
CA ASP A 118 -7.20 13.36 -1.60
C ASP A 118 -8.67 13.11 -1.23
N LYS A 119 -9.53 12.96 -2.25
CA LYS A 119 -10.96 12.73 -2.08
C LYS A 119 -11.35 11.25 -2.24
N ARG A 120 -10.40 10.36 -2.50
CA ARG A 120 -10.69 8.92 -2.65
C ARG A 120 -11.02 8.30 -1.31
N SER A 121 -12.05 7.45 -1.29
CA SER A 121 -12.41 6.68 -0.11
C SER A 121 -11.41 5.57 0.14
N ARG A 122 -11.00 5.37 1.40
CA ARG A 122 -10.05 4.32 1.81
C ARG A 122 -10.56 3.63 3.08
N CYS A 123 -10.49 2.30 3.14
CA CYS A 123 -10.88 1.57 4.35
C CYS A 123 -10.34 0.14 4.39
N TRP A 124 -10.37 -0.43 5.60
CA TRP A 124 -10.21 -1.87 5.81
C TRP A 124 -11.49 -2.61 5.43
N MET A 125 -11.37 -3.59 4.53
CA MET A 125 -12.49 -4.38 4.02
C MET A 125 -12.25 -5.87 4.20
N GLN A 126 -13.31 -6.60 4.58
CA GLN A 126 -13.29 -8.06 4.61
C GLN A 126 -12.82 -8.63 3.26
N LYS A 127 -11.87 -9.57 3.27
CA LYS A 127 -11.27 -10.16 2.06
C LYS A 127 -12.31 -10.67 1.07
N LYS A 128 -13.39 -11.29 1.57
CA LYS A 128 -14.52 -11.77 0.75
C LYS A 128 -15.23 -10.69 -0.07
N ASN A 129 -15.06 -9.41 0.30
CA ASN A 129 -15.63 -8.25 -0.38
C ASN A 129 -14.63 -7.61 -1.35
N VAL A 130 -13.49 -8.26 -1.62
CA VAL A 130 -12.48 -7.85 -2.59
C VAL A 130 -12.28 -8.98 -3.58
N ALA A 131 -12.24 -8.67 -4.88
CA ALA A 131 -12.05 -9.65 -5.94
C ALA A 131 -11.04 -9.14 -6.97
N SER A 132 -10.40 -10.06 -7.71
CA SER A 132 -9.42 -9.66 -8.73
C SER A 132 -10.10 -8.82 -9.80
N PHE A 133 -9.41 -7.82 -10.32
CA PHE A 133 -10.03 -6.89 -11.29
C PHE A 133 -10.52 -7.58 -12.58
N ARG A 134 -9.91 -8.70 -12.96
CA ARG A 134 -10.34 -9.48 -14.13
C ARG A 134 -11.56 -10.37 -13.86
N ASP A 135 -11.91 -10.62 -12.59
CA ASP A 135 -13.01 -11.50 -12.24
C ASP A 135 -14.35 -10.85 -12.59
N SER A 136 -15.14 -11.53 -13.42
CA SER A 136 -16.44 -11.04 -13.92
C SER A 136 -16.37 -9.62 -14.47
N PHE A 137 -15.26 -9.25 -15.13
CA PHE A 137 -15.01 -7.88 -15.56
C PHE A 137 -16.14 -7.31 -16.42
N GLU A 138 -16.57 -8.02 -17.47
CA GLU A 138 -17.65 -7.56 -18.37
C GLU A 138 -18.96 -7.33 -17.61
N GLU A 139 -19.32 -8.26 -16.71
CA GLU A 139 -20.53 -8.17 -15.90
C GLU A 139 -20.50 -6.97 -14.95
N ARG A 140 -19.35 -6.70 -14.32
CA ARG A 140 -19.18 -5.61 -13.35
C ARG A 140 -19.03 -4.25 -14.04
N ALA A 141 -18.27 -4.19 -15.12
CA ALA A 141 -18.02 -2.98 -15.90
C ALA A 141 -19.25 -2.49 -16.69
N SER A 142 -20.12 -3.41 -17.11
CA SER A 142 -21.36 -3.06 -17.84
C SER A 142 -22.47 -2.50 -16.96
N LYS A 143 -22.31 -2.50 -15.62
CA LYS A 143 -23.33 -1.97 -14.72
C LYS A 143 -23.42 -0.44 -14.86
N ASN A 144 -24.63 0.07 -15.07
CA ASN A 144 -24.87 1.51 -15.15
C ASN A 144 -25.14 2.11 -13.76
N ILE A 145 -24.07 2.34 -12.99
CA ILE A 145 -24.13 2.70 -11.57
C ILE A 145 -24.02 4.22 -11.33
N GLY A 146 -23.83 4.99 -12.41
CA GLY A 146 -23.73 6.44 -12.35
C GLY A 146 -22.96 6.97 -13.55
N LYS A 147 -23.09 8.29 -13.78
CA LYS A 147 -22.52 8.95 -14.97
C LYS A 147 -21.01 8.76 -15.10
N ASN A 148 -20.29 8.68 -13.98
CA ASN A 148 -18.84 8.58 -13.97
C ASN A 148 -18.31 7.15 -13.78
N PHE A 149 -19.18 6.17 -13.49
CA PHE A 149 -18.73 4.80 -13.24
C PHE A 149 -17.90 4.20 -14.38
N PRO A 150 -18.29 4.33 -15.67
CA PRO A 150 -17.48 3.83 -16.78
C PRO A 150 -16.08 4.48 -16.84
N GLN A 151 -15.99 5.77 -16.51
CA GLN A 151 -14.72 6.51 -16.53
C GLN A 151 -13.80 6.07 -15.40
N PHE A 152 -14.36 5.71 -14.24
CA PHE A 152 -13.59 5.12 -13.16
C PHE A 152 -13.07 3.73 -13.53
N VAL A 153 -13.90 2.89 -14.16
CA VAL A 153 -13.46 1.58 -14.66
C VAL A 153 -12.33 1.74 -15.68
N GLU A 154 -12.47 2.66 -16.65
CA GLU A 154 -11.45 2.95 -17.65
C GLU A 154 -10.16 3.50 -17.02
N GLY A 155 -10.28 4.41 -16.04
CA GLY A 155 -9.13 4.93 -15.31
C GLY A 155 -8.36 3.83 -14.58
N THR A 156 -9.07 2.94 -13.87
CA THR A 156 -8.46 1.76 -13.25
C THR A 156 -7.86 0.80 -14.29
N GLN A 157 -8.45 0.65 -15.48
CA GLN A 157 -7.81 -0.12 -16.56
C GLN A 157 -6.48 0.50 -17.01
N ARG A 158 -6.40 1.82 -17.15
CA ARG A 158 -5.19 2.55 -17.59
C ARG A 158 -4.10 2.64 -16.53
N ALA A 159 -4.47 2.60 -15.24
CA ALA A 159 -3.53 2.61 -14.12
C ALA A 159 -2.48 1.49 -14.25
N LYS A 160 -1.26 1.68 -13.73
CA LYS A 160 -0.15 0.72 -13.88
C LYS A 160 -0.10 -0.36 -12.78
N ALA A 161 -0.96 -0.28 -11.76
CA ALA A 161 -1.05 -1.32 -10.73
C ALA A 161 -1.31 -2.72 -11.32
N GLY A 162 -0.86 -3.75 -10.60
CA GLY A 162 -0.90 -5.13 -11.08
C GLY A 162 -2.32 -5.61 -11.38
N THR A 163 -2.51 -6.33 -12.49
CA THR A 163 -3.76 -7.03 -12.83
C THR A 163 -3.70 -8.54 -12.57
N SER A 164 -2.60 -9.03 -12.00
CA SER A 164 -2.47 -10.45 -11.68
C SER A 164 -3.53 -10.86 -10.66
N PRO A 165 -3.99 -12.13 -10.68
CA PRO A 165 -5.00 -12.59 -9.73
C PRO A 165 -4.61 -12.32 -8.27
N LEU A 166 -5.62 -11.99 -7.45
CA LEU A 166 -5.45 -11.86 -6.01
C LEU A 166 -5.42 -13.25 -5.37
N LEU A 167 -4.20 -13.77 -5.20
CA LEU A 167 -3.95 -15.07 -4.62
C LEU A 167 -3.34 -14.92 -3.22
N PHE A 168 -3.86 -15.69 -2.27
CA PHE A 168 -3.46 -15.66 -0.88
C PHE A 168 -3.10 -17.06 -0.40
N SER A 169 -2.12 -17.15 0.50
CA SER A 169 -1.86 -18.36 1.27
C SER A 169 -2.97 -18.52 2.31
N GLY A 170 -3.76 -19.58 2.20
CA GLY A 170 -4.78 -19.90 3.19
C GLY A 170 -5.96 -18.90 3.27
N PRO A 171 -6.68 -18.90 4.41
CA PRO A 171 -7.93 -18.16 4.57
C PRO A 171 -7.75 -16.65 4.82
N GLY A 172 -6.56 -16.19 5.24
CA GLY A 172 -6.28 -14.78 5.50
C GLY A 172 -5.77 -13.99 4.30
N THR A 173 -4.92 -13.01 4.56
CA THR A 173 -4.45 -12.00 3.61
C THR A 173 -2.97 -12.09 3.24
N LEU A 174 -2.25 -13.12 3.70
CA LEU A 174 -0.87 -13.37 3.27
C LEU A 174 -0.82 -13.55 1.74
N PRO A 175 -0.18 -12.65 0.97
CA PRO A 175 -0.07 -12.81 -0.48
C PRO A 175 0.66 -14.10 -0.83
N ILE A 176 0.23 -14.81 -1.88
CA ILE A 176 0.83 -16.10 -2.28
C ILE A 176 2.34 -15.98 -2.56
N GLU A 177 2.78 -14.80 -2.99
CA GLU A 177 4.16 -14.43 -3.28
C GLU A 177 5.06 -14.58 -2.04
N TYR A 178 4.47 -14.45 -0.84
CA TYR A 178 5.14 -14.59 0.44
C TYR A 178 4.88 -15.93 1.15
N SER A 179 4.24 -16.89 0.48
CA SER A 179 3.97 -18.23 1.05
C SER A 179 5.22 -19.07 1.27
N SER A 180 6.30 -18.81 0.51
CA SER A 180 7.55 -19.57 0.57
C SER A 180 8.80 -18.71 0.72
N LYS A 181 8.67 -17.38 0.67
CA LYS A 181 9.78 -16.42 0.77
C LYS A 181 9.29 -15.16 1.46
N MET A 182 10.01 -14.65 2.45
CA MET A 182 9.68 -13.38 3.11
C MET A 182 10.24 -12.18 2.35
N ALA A 183 9.77 -10.97 2.68
CA ALA A 183 10.36 -9.74 2.19
C ALA A 183 11.85 -9.67 2.58
N GLU A 184 12.70 -9.25 1.62
CA GLU A 184 14.12 -9.08 1.87
C GLU A 184 14.40 -7.91 2.81
N PRO A 185 15.45 -7.95 3.65
CA PRO A 185 15.85 -6.81 4.46
C PRO A 185 16.13 -5.55 3.63
N LEU A 186 15.86 -4.38 4.19
CA LEU A 186 16.05 -3.10 3.50
C LEU A 186 17.49 -2.88 3.05
N GLU A 187 18.45 -3.45 3.78
CA GLU A 187 19.87 -3.26 3.52
C GLU A 187 20.29 -4.00 2.25
N GLU A 188 19.67 -5.15 1.98
CA GLU A 188 19.86 -5.87 0.73
C GLU A 188 19.19 -5.10 -0.41
N LYS A 189 17.99 -4.55 -0.19
CA LYS A 189 17.29 -3.75 -1.19
C LYS A 189 18.06 -2.51 -1.62
N LYS A 190 18.67 -1.81 -0.65
CA LYS A 190 19.48 -0.62 -0.90
C LYS A 190 20.69 -0.90 -1.80
N LYS A 191 21.21 -2.14 -1.84
CA LYS A 191 22.35 -2.50 -2.72
C LYS A 191 21.99 -2.48 -4.21
N GLU A 192 20.70 -2.48 -4.56
CA GLU A 192 20.24 -2.41 -5.95
C GLU A 192 20.43 -1.02 -6.58
N CYS A 193 20.74 0.01 -5.78
CA CYS A 193 20.91 1.37 -6.27
C CYS A 193 21.91 2.19 -5.44
N THR A 194 22.31 3.34 -5.98
CA THR A 194 23.13 4.32 -5.26
C THR A 194 22.31 5.07 -4.20
N THR A 195 22.99 5.69 -3.22
CA THR A 195 22.32 6.50 -2.19
C THR A 195 21.50 7.64 -2.80
N GLU A 196 22.00 8.30 -3.84
CA GLU A 196 21.27 9.35 -4.56
C GLU A 196 20.01 8.78 -5.22
N GLN A 197 20.12 7.65 -5.92
CA GLN A 197 18.96 6.98 -6.53
C GLN A 197 17.92 6.60 -5.48
N TRP A 198 18.35 6.04 -4.35
CA TRP A 198 17.46 5.67 -3.24
C TRP A 198 16.71 6.89 -2.68
N PHE A 199 17.42 7.98 -2.40
CA PHE A 199 16.80 9.22 -1.94
C PHE A 199 15.76 9.75 -2.95
N HIS A 200 16.05 9.64 -4.25
CA HIS A 200 15.14 10.05 -5.30
C HIS A 200 13.88 9.17 -5.41
N LEU A 201 13.95 7.88 -5.04
CA LEU A 201 12.78 7.00 -5.05
C LEU A 201 11.67 7.48 -4.10
N TYR A 202 12.02 8.15 -3.00
CA TYR A 202 11.06 8.81 -2.10
C TYR A 202 10.36 9.98 -2.79
N ARG A 203 11.12 10.85 -3.47
CA ARG A 203 10.56 12.07 -4.07
C ARG A 203 9.76 11.81 -5.33
N TYR A 204 10.20 10.88 -6.16
CA TYR A 204 9.48 10.51 -7.39
C TYR A 204 8.24 9.68 -7.13
N PHE A 205 8.00 9.29 -5.87
CA PHE A 205 6.83 8.50 -5.53
C PHE A 205 5.52 9.16 -5.96
N ARG A 206 5.35 10.48 -5.80
CA ARG A 206 4.10 11.16 -6.18
C ARG A 206 3.72 10.90 -7.65
N ASN A 207 4.70 10.94 -8.57
CA ASN A 207 4.45 10.65 -9.99
C ASN A 207 4.15 9.16 -10.19
N ARG A 208 4.89 8.27 -9.50
CA ARG A 208 4.64 6.82 -9.55
C ARG A 208 3.26 6.44 -8.99
N TYR A 209 2.77 7.15 -7.98
CA TYR A 209 1.44 6.92 -7.41
C TYR A 209 0.35 7.26 -8.42
N GLN A 210 0.44 8.42 -9.07
CA GLN A 210 -0.47 8.79 -10.15
C GLN A 210 -0.46 7.75 -11.27
N ASP A 211 0.73 7.26 -11.65
CA ASP A 211 0.85 6.18 -12.64
C ASP A 211 0.22 4.86 -12.16
N LEU A 212 0.47 4.45 -10.91
CA LEU A 212 0.04 3.18 -10.35
C LEU A 212 -1.48 3.12 -10.13
N TYR A 213 -2.07 4.20 -9.65
CA TYR A 213 -3.48 4.28 -9.27
C TYR A 213 -4.35 4.98 -10.33
N GLY A 214 -3.75 5.63 -11.31
CA GLY A 214 -4.46 6.42 -12.34
C GLY A 214 -5.07 7.71 -11.82
#